data_AF-A0A7S1R3H5-F1
#
_entry.id   AF-A0A7S1R3H5-F1
#
_cell.length_a   1.000
_cell.length_b   1.000
_cell.length_c   1.000
_cell.angle_alpha   90.00
_cell.angle_beta   90.00
_cell.angle_gamma   90.00
#
_symmetry.space_group_name_H-M   'P 1'
#
loop_
_entity.id
_entity.type
_entity.pdbx_description
1 polymer ?
#
loop_
_entity_poly.entity_id
_entity_poly.type
_entity_poly.pdbx_seq_one_letter_code
_entity_poly.pdbx_strand_id
1 'polypeptide(L)'
;APPQRGPPPRPRTSRGAMASDGDDGGSFWSTFGGAAGGVAEVSPLERLLQDGGCSVEALLEEEEVIQEFKACNERLVSRLSEPSALKALLEFVTREPPEQATNQRCFRYPFVAVELMTCGPDQFFRALVAPEHPGVLDALWDFLEAAPAAEVNPVLAGYFSRTAASIFSKHPTEVAEYLRRRGADTLLERFLERLHLRSLAELFARLLCADEPAHAVFLVEGLVGRLLRRLEDSGPDSDAQENVTLVILELLAQRDSICSGDDVLRQLTASSSVGFLVDHMLGGG
;
A
#
# COMPACT_ATOMS: atom_id res chain seq x y z
N ALA A 1 -67.29 16.61 21.11
CA ALA A 1 -67.76 17.98 21.34
C ALA A 1 -66.69 18.96 20.84
N PRO A 2 -66.99 19.85 19.87
CA PRO A 2 -66.16 21.00 19.48
C PRO A 2 -66.49 22.23 20.36
N PRO A 3 -65.70 23.32 20.38
CA PRO A 3 -65.75 24.42 19.38
C PRO A 3 -64.34 24.98 19.01
N GLN A 4 -64.02 25.43 17.79
CA GLN A 4 -64.34 26.67 17.03
C GLN A 4 -63.89 28.04 17.62
N ARG A 5 -62.87 28.60 16.95
CA ARG A 5 -62.64 29.99 16.47
C ARG A 5 -62.50 31.19 17.44
N GLY A 6 -61.41 31.95 17.21
CA GLY A 6 -61.46 33.43 17.14
C GLY A 6 -60.26 34.19 17.74
N PRO A 7 -59.49 35.00 16.97
CA PRO A 7 -58.42 35.91 17.47
C PRO A 7 -59.02 37.29 17.85
N PRO A 8 -58.34 38.21 18.59
CA PRO A 8 -57.38 39.19 18.01
C PRO A 8 -56.38 39.76 19.08
N PRO A 9 -55.89 41.01 19.02
CA PRO A 9 -54.88 41.61 18.14
C PRO A 9 -53.59 42.05 18.90
N ARG A 10 -52.54 42.44 18.17
CA ARG A 10 -51.44 43.26 18.73
C ARG A 10 -51.89 44.73 18.84
N PRO A 11 -51.46 45.45 19.89
CA PRO A 11 -51.20 46.87 19.77
C PRO A 11 -49.74 47.22 20.01
N ARG A 12 -49.38 48.27 19.29
CA ARG A 12 -48.12 49.01 19.20
C ARG A 12 -48.02 50.02 20.34
N THR A 13 -46.78 50.48 20.56
CA THR A 13 -46.39 51.79 21.19
C THR A 13 -46.69 51.89 22.69
N SER A 14 -45.87 52.50 23.55
CA SER A 14 -45.09 53.72 23.42
C SER A 14 -44.19 53.91 24.67
N ARG A 15 -42.97 54.39 24.42
CA ARG A 15 -42.31 55.55 25.07
C ARG A 15 -42.45 55.77 26.60
N GLY A 16 -41.29 55.83 27.27
CA GLY A 16 -41.07 56.49 28.58
C GLY A 16 -39.86 55.86 29.28
N ALA A 17 -38.63 56.36 29.12
CA ALA A 17 -38.02 57.55 29.73
C ALA A 17 -37.57 57.34 31.20
N MET A 18 -36.28 57.64 31.43
CA MET A 18 -35.60 57.97 32.71
C MET A 18 -35.39 56.80 33.69
N ALA A 19 -34.29 56.66 34.42
CA ALA A 19 -32.98 57.32 34.51
C ALA A 19 -32.04 56.39 35.32
N SER A 20 -30.73 56.67 35.31
CA SER A 20 -29.70 56.45 36.36
C SER A 20 -29.87 55.25 37.33
N ASP A 21 -28.90 54.39 37.60
CA ASP A 21 -27.46 54.53 37.80
C ASP A 21 -26.91 53.10 38.00
N GLY A 22 -25.60 52.92 37.83
CA GLY A 22 -24.86 51.94 38.62
C GLY A 22 -24.25 50.75 37.85
N ASP A 23 -23.01 50.99 37.43
CA ASP A 23 -21.84 50.16 37.77
C ASP A 23 -21.54 48.85 36.99
N ASP A 24 -20.35 48.92 36.40
CA ASP A 24 -19.28 47.92 36.26
C ASP A 24 -19.53 46.54 35.60
N GLY A 25 -18.92 46.40 34.43
CA GLY A 25 -18.68 45.13 33.76
C GLY A 25 -17.89 45.33 32.46
N GLY A 26 -16.62 45.72 32.58
CA GLY A 26 -15.72 45.96 31.45
C GLY A 26 -15.61 44.76 30.51
N SER A 27 -16.10 44.92 29.28
CA SER A 27 -15.88 44.01 28.16
C SER A 27 -14.44 44.12 27.66
N PHE A 28 -13.55 43.37 28.31
CA PHE A 28 -12.12 43.19 28.04
C PHE A 28 -11.74 42.97 26.55
N TRP A 29 -12.66 42.51 25.71
CA TRP A 29 -12.39 42.16 24.31
C TRP A 29 -12.60 43.28 23.29
N SER A 30 -12.91 44.51 23.71
CA SER A 30 -13.33 45.58 22.77
C SER A 30 -12.17 46.46 22.25
N THR A 31 -10.94 46.27 22.74
CA THR A 31 -9.78 47.14 22.42
C THR A 31 -8.69 46.45 21.60
N PHE A 32 -8.75 45.13 21.42
CA PHE A 32 -7.91 44.44 20.44
C PHE A 32 -8.63 44.34 19.10
N GLY A 33 -8.77 45.51 18.46
CA GLY A 33 -8.90 45.57 17.01
C GLY A 33 -7.62 45.00 16.39
N GLY A 34 -7.62 43.70 16.12
CA GLY A 34 -6.65 43.04 15.27
C GLY A 34 -7.41 42.40 14.12
N ALA A 35 -7.36 43.01 12.95
CA ALA A 35 -7.63 42.33 11.71
C ALA A 35 -6.59 41.22 11.55
N ALA A 36 -6.82 40.07 12.19
CA ALA A 36 -6.12 38.83 11.89
C ALA A 36 -6.80 38.19 10.68
N GLY A 37 -6.72 38.89 9.53
CA GLY A 37 -6.46 38.18 8.30
C GLY A 37 -5.05 37.64 8.43
N GLY A 38 -4.91 36.55 9.19
CA GLY A 38 -3.68 35.78 9.20
C GLY A 38 -3.47 35.35 7.76
N VAL A 39 -2.45 35.91 7.11
CA VAL A 39 -1.91 35.28 5.92
C VAL A 39 -1.57 33.88 6.41
N ALA A 40 -2.33 32.88 5.97
CA ALA A 40 -2.01 31.50 6.29
C ALA A 40 -0.55 31.33 5.89
N GLU A 41 0.35 31.15 6.85
CA GLU A 41 1.74 30.91 6.51
C GLU A 41 1.74 29.67 5.64
N VAL A 42 2.10 29.86 4.37
CA VAL A 42 2.21 28.77 3.41
C VAL A 42 3.18 27.77 4.03
N SER A 43 2.75 26.52 4.24
CA SER A 43 3.60 25.50 4.86
C SER A 43 4.89 25.33 4.04
N PRO A 44 6.01 24.90 4.65
CA PRO A 44 7.26 24.67 3.92
C PRO A 44 7.07 23.74 2.70
N LEU A 45 6.29 22.68 2.88
CA LEU A 45 5.86 21.77 1.81
C LEU A 45 5.10 22.49 0.69
N GLU A 46 4.15 23.37 1.02
CA GLU A 46 3.38 24.10 0.01
C GLU A 46 4.25 25.12 -0.75
N ARG A 47 5.30 25.66 -0.12
CA ARG A 47 6.30 26.48 -0.83
C ARG A 47 7.15 25.65 -1.78
N LEU A 48 7.56 24.45 -1.37
CA LEU A 48 8.27 23.50 -2.23
C LEU A 48 7.43 23.11 -3.45
N LEU A 49 6.14 22.85 -3.26
CA LEU A 49 5.23 22.48 -4.36
C LEU A 49 4.92 23.63 -5.32
N GLN A 50 5.08 24.89 -4.88
CA GLN A 50 4.98 26.06 -5.77
C GLN A 50 6.19 26.20 -6.69
N ASP A 51 7.35 25.70 -6.27
CA ASP A 51 8.50 25.53 -7.14
C ASP A 51 8.30 24.26 -7.98
N GLY A 52 7.74 24.41 -9.18
CA GLY A 52 7.31 23.31 -10.06
C GLY A 52 8.41 22.31 -10.48
N GLY A 53 9.66 22.51 -10.04
CA GLY A 53 10.79 21.60 -10.23
C GLY A 53 11.30 20.92 -8.96
N CYS A 54 10.56 20.93 -7.84
CA CYS A 54 11.04 20.30 -6.60
C CYS A 54 11.33 18.80 -6.80
N SER A 55 12.43 18.34 -6.19
CA SER A 55 12.84 16.94 -6.24
C SER A 55 11.98 16.09 -5.33
N VAL A 56 11.89 14.79 -5.62
CA VAL A 56 11.17 13.85 -4.76
C VAL A 56 11.83 13.79 -3.39
N GLU A 57 13.15 13.80 -3.35
CA GLU A 57 13.97 13.83 -2.13
C GLU A 57 13.58 14.99 -1.22
N ALA A 58 13.44 16.21 -1.77
CA ALA A 58 13.02 17.37 -0.99
C ALA A 58 11.61 17.18 -0.39
N LEU A 59 10.69 16.58 -1.14
CA LEU A 59 9.35 16.26 -0.60
C LEU A 59 9.42 15.20 0.50
N LEU A 60 10.26 14.17 0.35
CA LEU A 60 10.43 13.14 1.39
C LEU A 60 11.10 13.70 2.65
N GLU A 61 11.79 14.83 2.59
CA GLU A 61 12.39 15.51 3.76
C GLU A 61 11.39 16.29 4.60
N GLU A 62 10.24 16.65 4.03
CA GLU A 62 9.19 17.37 4.75
C GLU A 62 8.49 16.47 5.77
N GLU A 63 8.26 16.97 6.99
CA GLU A 63 7.65 16.20 8.09
C GLU A 63 6.18 15.88 7.81
N GLU A 64 5.47 16.79 7.14
CA GLU A 64 4.03 16.69 6.87
C GLU A 64 3.70 15.96 5.56
N VAL A 65 4.70 15.51 4.80
CA VAL A 65 4.49 14.92 3.46
C VAL A 65 3.50 13.75 3.48
N ILE A 66 3.60 12.86 4.46
CA ILE A 66 2.68 11.71 4.59
C ILE A 66 1.28 12.18 4.99
N GLN A 67 1.17 13.17 5.88
CA GLN A 67 -0.14 13.65 6.36
C GLN A 67 -0.88 14.39 5.25
N GLU A 68 -0.21 15.30 4.56
CA GLU A 68 -0.76 16.06 3.43
C GLU A 68 -1.12 15.17 2.25
N PHE A 69 -0.32 14.11 2.01
CA PHE A 69 -0.65 13.12 0.98
C PHE A 69 -1.91 12.31 1.33
N LYS A 70 -2.05 11.88 2.59
CA LYS A 70 -3.27 11.23 3.11
C LYS A 70 -4.48 12.18 3.08
N ALA A 71 -4.25 13.48 3.27
CA ALA A 71 -5.25 14.53 3.15
C ALA A 71 -5.60 14.88 1.70
N CYS A 72 -5.04 14.15 0.71
CA CYS A 72 -5.27 14.35 -0.71
C CYS A 72 -4.89 15.77 -1.19
N ASN A 73 -3.79 16.33 -0.70
CA ASN A 73 -3.26 17.59 -1.23
C ASN A 73 -3.03 17.47 -2.75
N GLU A 74 -3.82 18.19 -3.55
CA GLU A 74 -3.88 18.01 -5.00
C GLU A 74 -2.52 18.23 -5.68
N ARG A 75 -1.73 19.21 -5.22
CA ARG A 75 -0.41 19.51 -5.80
C ARG A 75 0.58 18.40 -5.50
N LEU A 76 0.59 17.93 -4.24
CA LEU A 76 1.45 16.84 -3.83
C LEU A 76 1.12 15.54 -4.57
N VAL A 77 -0.17 15.19 -4.62
CA VAL A 77 -0.64 13.98 -5.32
C VAL A 77 -0.30 14.07 -6.80
N SER A 78 -0.56 15.21 -7.44
CA SER A 78 -0.20 15.41 -8.85
C SER A 78 1.31 15.25 -9.08
N ARG A 79 2.14 15.88 -8.24
CA ARG A 79 3.60 15.85 -8.37
C ARG A 79 4.18 14.46 -8.14
N LEU A 80 3.68 13.72 -7.16
CA LEU A 80 4.13 12.35 -6.86
C LEU A 80 3.56 11.31 -7.84
N SER A 81 2.48 11.62 -8.55
CA SER A 81 1.90 10.77 -9.60
C SER A 81 2.61 10.89 -10.95
N GLU A 82 3.59 11.79 -11.07
CA GLU A 82 4.40 11.89 -12.29
C GLU A 82 5.26 10.63 -12.47
N PRO A 83 5.46 10.13 -13.70
CA PRO A 83 6.19 8.88 -13.93
C PRO A 83 7.63 8.88 -13.39
N SER A 84 8.30 10.03 -13.41
CA SER A 84 9.65 10.19 -12.83
C SER A 84 9.62 10.06 -11.32
N ALA A 85 8.61 10.64 -10.66
CA ALA A 85 8.45 10.56 -9.21
C ALA A 85 8.08 9.15 -8.76
N LEU A 86 7.14 8.51 -9.45
CA LEU A 86 6.75 7.12 -9.19
C LEU A 86 7.96 6.19 -9.27
N LYS A 87 8.77 6.32 -10.32
CA LYS A 87 10.00 5.52 -10.48
C LYS A 87 11.00 5.80 -9.36
N ALA A 88 11.23 7.06 -8.98
CA ALA A 88 12.13 7.40 -7.88
C ALA A 88 11.67 6.78 -6.55
N LEU A 89 10.37 6.87 -6.24
CA LEU A 89 9.78 6.25 -5.04
C LEU A 89 9.97 4.73 -5.05
N LEU A 90 9.76 4.08 -6.20
CA LEU A 90 9.99 2.63 -6.36
C LEU A 90 11.47 2.27 -6.20
N GLU A 91 12.39 3.05 -6.77
CA GLU A 91 13.83 2.82 -6.62
C GLU A 91 14.30 2.95 -5.17
N PHE A 92 13.70 3.83 -4.36
CA PHE A 92 14.02 3.90 -2.93
C PHE A 92 13.68 2.60 -2.20
N VAL A 93 12.63 1.88 -2.61
CA VAL A 93 12.17 0.66 -1.95
C VAL A 93 12.65 -0.64 -2.60
N THR A 94 13.19 -0.60 -3.83
CA THR A 94 13.67 -1.79 -4.56
C THR A 94 15.16 -1.83 -4.79
N ARG A 95 15.89 -0.72 -4.66
CA ARG A 95 17.35 -0.70 -4.91
C ARG A 95 18.14 -0.35 -3.67
N GLU A 96 19.22 -1.10 -3.47
CA GLU A 96 20.23 -0.80 -2.49
C GLU A 96 20.78 0.62 -2.70
N PRO A 97 20.97 1.39 -1.61
CA PRO A 97 21.61 2.68 -1.71
C PRO A 97 23.09 2.49 -2.12
N PRO A 98 23.67 3.44 -2.88
CA PRO A 98 25.11 3.43 -3.17
C PRO A 98 25.95 3.36 -1.87
N GLU A 99 27.16 2.79 -1.92
CA GLU A 99 28.04 2.62 -0.74
C GLU A 99 28.31 3.92 0.05
N GLN A 100 28.22 5.07 -0.61
CA GLN A 100 28.48 6.40 -0.04
C GLN A 100 27.20 7.24 0.10
N ALA A 101 26.05 6.58 0.15
CA ALA A 101 24.75 7.24 0.29
C ALA A 101 24.59 7.94 1.66
N THR A 102 23.78 8.99 1.67
CA THR A 102 23.44 9.71 2.91
C THR A 102 22.55 8.86 3.81
N ASN A 103 22.53 9.16 5.11
CA ASN A 103 21.60 8.53 6.06
C ASN A 103 20.13 8.70 5.63
N GLN A 104 19.80 9.81 4.96
CA GLN A 104 18.46 10.03 4.42
C GLN A 104 18.12 8.99 3.35
N ARG A 105 19.02 8.75 2.39
CA ARG A 105 18.84 7.74 1.34
C ARG A 105 18.82 6.31 1.88
N CYS A 106 19.55 6.03 2.95
CA CYS A 106 19.60 4.69 3.57
C CYS A 106 18.36 4.38 4.43
N PHE A 107 17.77 5.38 5.09
CA PHE A 107 16.72 5.14 6.11
C PHE A 107 15.43 5.93 5.87
N ARG A 108 15.53 7.24 5.66
CA ARG A 108 14.35 8.11 5.58
C ARG A 108 13.57 7.91 4.29
N TYR A 109 14.24 8.03 3.14
CA TYR A 109 13.58 7.96 1.84
C TYR A 109 12.87 6.61 1.60
N PRO A 110 13.48 5.43 1.84
CA PRO A 110 12.76 4.15 1.71
C PRO A 110 11.56 4.06 2.65
N PHE A 111 11.68 4.55 3.89
CA PHE A 111 10.58 4.55 4.86
C PHE A 111 9.41 5.41 4.40
N VAL A 112 9.66 6.67 4.03
CA VAL A 112 8.59 7.57 3.57
C VAL A 112 7.99 7.06 2.26
N ALA A 113 8.81 6.56 1.33
CA ALA A 113 8.34 6.02 0.06
C ALA A 113 7.37 4.83 0.26
N VAL A 114 7.69 3.86 1.13
CA VAL A 114 6.77 2.74 1.39
C VAL A 114 5.49 3.19 2.09
N GLU A 115 5.55 4.21 2.97
CA GLU A 115 4.34 4.78 3.57
C GLU A 115 3.44 5.40 2.51
N LEU A 116 3.98 6.24 1.62
CA LEU A 116 3.22 6.83 0.50
C LEU A 116 2.62 5.74 -0.41
N MET A 117 3.38 4.70 -0.71
CA MET A 117 2.94 3.55 -1.52
C MET A 117 1.85 2.68 -0.86
N THR A 118 1.56 2.89 0.41
CA THR A 118 0.61 2.06 1.17
C THR A 118 -0.58 2.83 1.73
N CYS A 119 -0.50 4.16 1.76
CA CYS A 119 -1.57 5.03 2.25
C CYS A 119 -2.09 6.05 1.23
N GLY A 120 -1.60 6.00 -0.01
CA GLY A 120 -1.95 6.98 -1.02
C GLY A 120 -3.43 6.99 -1.44
N PRO A 121 -3.91 8.10 -2.01
CA PRO A 121 -5.22 8.15 -2.64
C PRO A 121 -5.26 7.31 -3.92
N ASP A 122 -6.45 6.88 -4.32
CA ASP A 122 -6.66 6.04 -5.51
C ASP A 122 -6.08 6.65 -6.79
N GLN A 123 -6.11 7.99 -6.93
CA GLN A 123 -5.51 8.70 -8.06
C GLN A 123 -4.02 8.37 -8.25
N PHE A 124 -3.26 8.28 -7.15
CA PHE A 124 -1.86 7.94 -7.18
C PHE A 124 -1.64 6.49 -7.64
N PHE A 125 -2.48 5.57 -7.14
CA PHE A 125 -2.42 4.16 -7.54
C PHE A 125 -2.81 3.94 -9.01
N ARG A 126 -3.77 4.69 -9.54
CA ARG A 126 -4.07 4.70 -10.98
C ARG A 126 -2.88 5.13 -11.83
N ALA A 127 -2.12 6.11 -11.36
CA ALA A 127 -0.92 6.56 -12.07
C ALA A 127 0.19 5.49 -12.08
N LEU A 128 0.32 4.69 -11.02
CA LEU A 128 1.25 3.55 -10.97
C LEU A 128 0.94 2.47 -12.01
N VAL A 129 -0.35 2.20 -12.27
CA VAL A 129 -0.80 1.15 -13.20
C VAL A 129 -1.20 1.71 -14.58
N ALA A 130 -0.91 2.98 -14.85
CA ALA A 130 -1.29 3.65 -16.08
C ALA A 130 -0.63 2.98 -17.30
N PRO A 131 -1.41 2.54 -18.32
CA PRO A 131 -0.88 1.83 -19.47
C PRO A 131 0.07 2.67 -20.33
N GLU A 132 0.03 4.00 -20.21
CA GLU A 132 0.92 4.94 -20.88
C GLU A 132 2.36 4.88 -20.33
N HIS A 133 2.55 4.32 -19.13
CA HIS A 133 3.83 4.31 -18.42
C HIS A 133 4.18 2.92 -17.86
N PRO A 134 4.24 1.86 -18.71
CA PRO A 134 4.48 0.49 -18.26
C PRO A 134 5.81 0.33 -17.50
N GLY A 135 6.80 1.16 -17.85
CA GLY A 135 8.10 1.20 -17.19
C GLY A 135 8.08 1.59 -15.70
N VAL A 136 6.94 2.05 -15.17
CA VAL A 136 6.78 2.29 -13.72
C VAL A 136 6.68 0.97 -12.99
N LEU A 137 5.80 0.05 -13.42
CA LEU A 137 5.71 -1.28 -12.81
C LEU A 137 6.99 -2.08 -13.06
N ASP A 138 7.69 -1.87 -14.18
CA ASP A 138 9.00 -2.50 -14.38
C ASP A 138 9.97 -2.15 -13.25
N ALA A 139 10.05 -0.88 -12.84
CA ALA A 139 10.93 -0.44 -11.74
C ALA A 139 10.64 -1.12 -10.37
N LEU A 140 9.40 -1.57 -10.16
CA LEU A 140 9.04 -2.37 -8.98
C LEU A 140 9.44 -3.83 -9.16
N TRP A 141 9.00 -4.45 -10.26
CA TRP A 141 9.08 -5.90 -10.44
C TRP A 141 10.44 -6.41 -10.92
N ASP A 142 11.28 -5.53 -11.46
CA ASP A 142 12.71 -5.80 -11.73
C ASP A 142 13.46 -6.25 -10.46
N PHE A 143 12.96 -5.93 -9.26
CA PHE A 143 13.51 -6.39 -7.98
C PHE A 143 13.70 -7.92 -7.91
N LEU A 144 12.75 -8.69 -8.46
CA LEU A 144 12.81 -10.16 -8.45
C LEU A 144 13.82 -10.72 -9.47
N GLU A 145 14.28 -9.90 -10.41
CA GLU A 145 15.22 -10.27 -11.48
C GLU A 145 16.65 -9.76 -11.22
N ALA A 146 16.80 -8.64 -10.51
CA ALA A 146 18.06 -7.93 -10.36
C ALA A 146 19.09 -8.65 -9.46
N ALA A 147 18.64 -9.33 -8.40
CA ALA A 147 19.52 -9.98 -7.44
C ALA A 147 19.39 -11.52 -7.49
N PRO A 148 20.52 -12.26 -7.42
CA PRO A 148 20.48 -13.69 -7.09
C PRO A 148 19.68 -13.91 -5.81
N ALA A 149 18.92 -15.01 -5.74
CA ALA A 149 18.01 -15.24 -4.62
C ALA A 149 18.69 -15.18 -3.23
N ALA A 150 19.96 -15.57 -3.14
CA ALA A 150 20.73 -15.59 -1.90
C ALA A 150 21.23 -14.21 -1.42
N GLU A 151 21.16 -13.18 -2.27
CA GLU A 151 21.71 -11.84 -1.98
C GLU A 151 20.60 -10.79 -1.77
N VAL A 152 19.33 -11.22 -1.75
CA VAL A 152 18.20 -10.30 -1.58
C VAL A 152 18.18 -9.76 -0.16
N ASN A 153 18.29 -8.44 -0.01
CA ASN A 153 18.20 -7.78 1.28
C ASN A 153 16.78 -7.93 1.88
N PRO A 154 16.64 -8.49 3.10
CA PRO A 154 15.35 -8.77 3.71
C PRO A 154 14.53 -7.50 4.00
N VAL A 155 15.19 -6.37 4.26
CA VAL A 155 14.51 -5.07 4.47
C VAL A 155 13.87 -4.58 3.18
N LEU A 156 14.64 -4.58 2.08
CA LEU A 156 14.12 -4.21 0.76
C LEU A 156 13.04 -5.19 0.29
N ALA A 157 13.20 -6.49 0.54
CA ALA A 157 12.17 -7.48 0.26
C ALA A 157 10.87 -7.17 1.02
N GLY A 158 10.96 -6.72 2.28
CA GLY A 158 9.83 -6.22 3.06
C GLY A 158 9.15 -5.02 2.42
N TYR A 159 9.92 -3.99 2.03
CA TYR A 159 9.36 -2.80 1.38
C TYR A 159 8.76 -3.09 0.01
N PHE A 160 9.44 -3.87 -0.82
CA PHE A 160 8.93 -4.39 -2.09
C PHE A 160 7.61 -5.11 -1.87
N SER A 161 7.55 -6.06 -0.93
CA SER A 161 6.37 -6.89 -0.71
C SER A 161 5.17 -6.07 -0.25
N ARG A 162 5.40 -5.12 0.66
CA ARG A 162 4.36 -4.21 1.16
C ARG A 162 3.84 -3.28 0.05
N THR A 163 4.74 -2.78 -0.80
CA THR A 163 4.40 -1.93 -1.95
C THR A 163 3.60 -2.71 -3.00
N ALA A 164 4.12 -3.86 -3.45
CA ALA A 164 3.48 -4.71 -4.44
C ALA A 164 2.09 -5.18 -3.98
N ALA A 165 1.98 -5.60 -2.72
CA ALA A 165 0.71 -5.96 -2.12
C ALA A 165 -0.30 -4.82 -2.13
N SER A 166 0.11 -3.60 -1.76
CA SER A 166 -0.77 -2.44 -1.75
C SER A 166 -1.29 -2.11 -3.14
N ILE A 167 -0.41 -2.08 -4.15
CA ILE A 167 -0.80 -1.79 -5.53
C ILE A 167 -1.76 -2.87 -6.05
N PHE A 168 -1.44 -4.15 -5.81
CA PHE A 168 -2.31 -5.26 -6.20
C PHE A 168 -3.68 -5.19 -5.52
N SER A 169 -3.75 -4.88 -4.22
CA SER A 169 -5.02 -4.73 -3.52
C SER A 169 -5.88 -3.57 -4.03
N LYS A 170 -5.27 -2.53 -4.64
CA LYS A 170 -5.99 -1.37 -5.18
C LYS A 170 -6.42 -1.56 -6.63
N HIS A 171 -5.55 -2.14 -7.45
CA HIS A 171 -5.75 -2.39 -8.88
C HIS A 171 -5.39 -3.83 -9.26
N PRO A 172 -6.14 -4.82 -8.75
CA PRO A 172 -5.79 -6.23 -8.93
C PRO A 172 -5.84 -6.67 -10.39
N THR A 173 -6.81 -6.16 -11.17
CA THR A 173 -6.96 -6.51 -12.59
C THR A 173 -5.78 -6.01 -13.42
N GLU A 174 -5.42 -4.73 -13.29
CA GLU A 174 -4.34 -4.10 -14.06
C GLU A 174 -2.98 -4.71 -13.71
N VAL A 175 -2.72 -4.94 -12.41
CA VAL A 175 -1.48 -5.58 -11.96
C VAL A 175 -1.43 -7.04 -12.41
N ALA A 176 -2.52 -7.81 -12.30
CA ALA A 176 -2.54 -9.19 -12.76
C ALA A 176 -2.30 -9.30 -14.28
N GLU A 177 -2.91 -8.41 -15.07
CA GLU A 177 -2.69 -8.36 -16.50
C GLU A 177 -1.23 -8.00 -16.84
N TYR A 178 -0.65 -7.03 -16.14
CA TYR A 178 0.76 -6.68 -16.29
C TYR A 178 1.68 -7.88 -15.96
N LEU A 179 1.47 -8.56 -14.83
CA LEU A 179 2.31 -9.70 -14.42
C LEU A 179 2.21 -10.88 -15.40
N ARG A 180 1.00 -11.15 -15.90
CA ARG A 180 0.78 -12.15 -16.96
C ARG A 180 1.56 -11.81 -18.23
N ARG A 181 1.52 -10.53 -18.66
CA ARG A 181 2.26 -10.05 -19.84
C ARG A 181 3.77 -10.08 -19.65
N ARG A 182 4.26 -9.78 -18.44
CA ARG A 182 5.69 -9.79 -18.11
C ARG A 182 6.30 -11.20 -18.14
N GLY A 183 5.52 -12.20 -17.75
CA GLY A 183 5.95 -13.61 -17.75
C GLY A 183 5.66 -14.28 -16.41
N ALA A 184 4.41 -14.72 -16.22
CA ALA A 184 3.95 -15.31 -14.97
C ALA A 184 4.75 -16.55 -14.55
N ASP A 185 5.16 -17.41 -15.50
CA ASP A 185 5.93 -18.62 -15.19
C ASP A 185 7.32 -18.29 -14.64
N THR A 186 8.01 -17.34 -15.26
CA THR A 186 9.32 -16.87 -14.77
C THR A 186 9.18 -16.27 -13.38
N LEU A 187 8.18 -15.41 -13.17
CA LEU A 187 7.90 -14.79 -11.87
C LEU A 187 7.58 -15.85 -10.80
N LEU A 188 6.81 -16.88 -11.14
CA LEU A 188 6.50 -17.99 -10.25
C LEU A 188 7.79 -18.67 -9.77
N GLU A 189 8.70 -19.01 -10.70
CA GLU A 189 9.99 -19.61 -10.33
C GLU A 189 10.85 -18.67 -9.47
N ARG A 190 10.85 -17.36 -9.75
CA ARG A 190 11.55 -16.36 -8.93
C ARG A 190 11.02 -16.33 -7.48
N PHE A 191 9.70 -16.43 -7.29
CA PHE A 191 9.11 -16.55 -5.95
C PHE A 191 9.50 -17.85 -5.27
N LEU A 192 9.40 -18.99 -5.97
CA LEU A 192 9.78 -20.29 -5.43
C LEU A 192 11.25 -20.33 -4.97
N GLU A 193 12.17 -19.69 -5.69
CA GLU A 193 13.58 -19.50 -5.31
C GLU A 193 13.81 -18.67 -4.05
N ARG A 194 12.82 -17.86 -3.65
CA ARG A 194 12.98 -16.86 -2.59
C ARG A 194 12.04 -17.08 -1.41
N LEU A 195 11.46 -18.28 -1.27
CA LEU A 195 10.56 -18.61 -0.16
C LEU A 195 11.24 -18.65 1.21
N HIS A 196 12.58 -18.58 1.29
CA HIS A 196 13.27 -18.34 2.56
C HIS A 196 12.96 -16.94 3.15
N LEU A 197 12.49 -15.98 2.34
CA LEU A 197 12.08 -14.65 2.80
C LEU A 197 10.57 -14.61 3.10
N ARG A 198 10.24 -14.39 4.37
CA ARG A 198 8.85 -14.35 4.87
C ARG A 198 7.94 -13.40 4.09
N SER A 199 8.41 -12.18 3.84
CA SER A 199 7.66 -11.14 3.15
C SER A 199 7.30 -11.53 1.71
N LEU A 200 8.22 -12.21 1.01
CA LEU A 200 7.97 -12.71 -0.35
C LEU A 200 7.04 -13.90 -0.36
N ALA A 201 7.13 -14.80 0.64
CA ALA A 201 6.21 -15.92 0.76
C ALA A 201 4.77 -15.46 1.02
N GLU A 202 4.57 -14.45 1.89
CA GLU A 202 3.27 -13.85 2.16
C GLU A 202 2.70 -13.11 0.93
N LEU A 203 3.55 -12.38 0.19
CA LEU A 203 3.13 -11.77 -1.08
C LEU A 203 2.75 -12.84 -2.10
N PHE A 204 3.55 -13.90 -2.22
CA PHE A 204 3.29 -14.99 -3.16
C PHE A 204 1.96 -15.68 -2.87
N ALA A 205 1.69 -16.01 -1.60
CA ALA A 205 0.41 -16.57 -1.19
C ALA A 205 -0.76 -15.63 -1.57
N ARG A 206 -0.62 -14.32 -1.33
CA ARG A 206 -1.64 -13.33 -1.73
C ARG A 206 -1.89 -13.30 -3.24
N LEU A 207 -0.85 -13.38 -4.06
CA LEU A 207 -0.97 -13.37 -5.53
C LEU A 207 -1.54 -14.69 -6.09
N LEU A 208 -1.39 -15.80 -5.37
CA LEU A 208 -2.01 -17.08 -5.71
C LEU A 208 -3.49 -17.14 -5.33
N CYS A 209 -3.89 -16.43 -4.27
CA CYS A 209 -5.25 -16.40 -3.76
C CYS A 209 -6.15 -15.39 -4.49
N ALA A 210 -6.34 -15.59 -5.80
CA ALA A 210 -7.26 -14.76 -6.60
C ALA A 210 -8.72 -15.22 -6.42
N ASP A 211 -9.58 -14.28 -6.03
CA ASP A 211 -11.04 -14.45 -5.91
C ASP A 211 -11.77 -14.40 -7.26
N GLU A 212 -11.25 -13.62 -8.22
CA GLU A 212 -11.77 -13.52 -9.58
C GLU A 212 -10.76 -14.00 -10.63
N PRO A 213 -11.21 -14.58 -11.76
CA PRO A 213 -10.31 -15.04 -12.83
C PRO A 213 -9.45 -13.93 -13.43
N ALA A 214 -9.94 -12.69 -13.41
CA ALA A 214 -9.19 -11.52 -13.89
C ALA A 214 -7.97 -11.19 -13.00
N HIS A 215 -8.05 -11.53 -11.70
CA HIS A 215 -7.01 -11.30 -10.69
C HIS A 215 -5.98 -12.43 -10.65
N ALA A 216 -6.26 -13.56 -11.29
CA ALA A 216 -5.34 -14.70 -11.33
C ALA A 216 -4.08 -14.33 -12.14
N VAL A 217 -2.92 -14.42 -11.47
CA VAL A 217 -1.61 -14.16 -12.07
C VAL A 217 -0.97 -15.43 -12.61
N PHE A 218 -1.00 -16.49 -11.80
CA PHE A 218 -0.22 -17.70 -12.02
C PHE A 218 -1.09 -18.86 -12.53
N LEU A 219 -0.49 -19.71 -13.35
CA LEU A 219 -1.06 -21.02 -13.66
C LEU A 219 -0.86 -21.92 -12.45
N VAL A 220 -1.95 -22.52 -11.96
CA VAL A 220 -1.90 -23.41 -10.79
C VAL A 220 -1.51 -24.84 -11.14
N GLU A 221 -1.36 -25.17 -12.42
CA GLU A 221 -1.00 -26.52 -12.85
C GLU A 221 0.39 -26.93 -12.36
N GLY A 222 0.44 -27.99 -11.56
CA GLY A 222 1.68 -28.50 -10.98
C GLY A 222 2.27 -27.62 -9.88
N LEU A 223 1.59 -26.55 -9.46
CA LEU A 223 2.02 -25.63 -8.40
C LEU A 223 2.34 -26.39 -7.11
N VAL A 224 1.44 -27.26 -6.68
CA VAL A 224 1.61 -28.05 -5.44
C VAL A 224 2.86 -28.92 -5.55
N GLY A 225 3.06 -29.57 -6.69
CA GLY A 225 4.26 -30.39 -6.92
C GLY A 225 5.57 -29.57 -6.93
N ARG A 226 5.53 -28.28 -7.30
CA ARG A 226 6.69 -27.38 -7.20
C ARG A 226 6.93 -26.92 -5.76
N LEU A 227 5.86 -26.61 -5.01
CA LEU A 227 5.93 -26.27 -3.58
C LEU A 227 6.47 -27.44 -2.75
N LEU A 228 6.00 -28.66 -3.02
CA LEU A 228 6.49 -29.87 -2.33
C LEU A 228 7.96 -30.16 -2.65
N ARG A 229 8.41 -29.98 -3.90
CA ARG A 229 9.84 -30.06 -4.23
C ARG A 229 10.68 -29.04 -3.46
N ARG A 230 10.16 -27.82 -3.27
CA ARG A 230 10.83 -26.83 -2.41
C ARG A 230 10.91 -27.25 -0.95
N LEU A 231 9.91 -27.96 -0.45
CA LEU A 231 9.94 -28.54 0.89
C LEU A 231 11.04 -29.60 1.02
N GLU A 232 11.28 -30.39 -0.03
CA GLU A 232 12.35 -31.41 -0.09
C GLU A 232 13.75 -30.81 -0.18
N ASP A 233 13.93 -29.81 -1.05
CA ASP A 233 15.21 -29.12 -1.25
C ASP A 233 15.67 -28.36 0.01
N SER A 234 14.73 -28.00 0.86
CA SER A 234 14.96 -27.23 2.08
C SER A 234 15.29 -28.18 3.24
N GLY A 235 16.39 -27.93 3.94
CA GLY A 235 16.74 -28.71 5.14
C GLY A 235 15.69 -28.59 6.25
N PRO A 236 15.68 -29.52 7.22
CA PRO A 236 14.80 -29.45 8.39
C PRO A 236 14.97 -28.12 9.12
N ASP A 237 13.85 -27.55 9.60
CA ASP A 237 13.77 -26.30 10.36
C ASP A 237 14.32 -25.06 9.63
N SER A 238 14.28 -25.08 8.30
CA SER A 238 14.63 -23.90 7.49
C SER A 238 13.46 -22.92 7.37
N ASP A 239 13.77 -21.62 7.30
CA ASP A 239 12.78 -20.57 7.03
C ASP A 239 11.96 -20.86 5.76
N ALA A 240 12.60 -21.47 4.75
CA ALA A 240 11.96 -21.88 3.51
C ALA A 240 10.88 -22.94 3.73
N GLN A 241 11.12 -23.94 4.59
CA GLN A 241 10.14 -24.97 4.93
C GLN A 241 8.91 -24.38 5.64
N GLU A 242 9.12 -23.51 6.63
CA GLU A 242 8.04 -22.82 7.33
C GLU A 242 7.19 -21.97 6.37
N ASN A 243 7.85 -21.26 5.46
CA ASN A 243 7.19 -20.37 4.52
C ASN A 243 6.50 -21.12 3.37
N VAL A 244 7.05 -22.24 2.88
CA VAL A 244 6.33 -23.14 1.96
C VAL A 244 5.07 -23.68 2.62
N THR A 245 5.18 -24.09 3.89
CA THR A 245 4.03 -24.55 4.68
C THR A 245 2.98 -23.44 4.81
N LEU A 246 3.39 -22.20 5.07
CA LEU A 246 2.49 -21.05 5.07
C LEU A 246 1.73 -20.92 3.74
N VAL A 247 2.43 -20.97 2.61
CA VAL A 247 1.80 -20.79 1.30
C VAL A 247 0.74 -21.89 1.06
N ILE A 248 1.07 -23.14 1.38
CA ILE A 248 0.13 -24.27 1.25
C ILE A 248 -1.08 -24.11 2.18
N LEU A 249 -0.85 -23.72 3.44
CA LEU A 249 -1.91 -23.53 4.42
C LEU A 249 -2.85 -22.37 4.03
N GLU A 250 -2.30 -21.28 3.50
CA GLU A 250 -3.10 -20.15 3.04
C GLU A 250 -4.00 -20.54 1.85
N LEU A 251 -3.46 -21.28 0.88
CA LEU A 251 -4.24 -21.81 -0.24
C LEU A 251 -5.37 -22.74 0.24
N LEU A 252 -5.10 -23.58 1.25
CA LEU A 252 -6.10 -24.49 1.83
C LEU A 252 -7.16 -23.74 2.65
N ALA A 253 -6.77 -22.69 3.35
CA ALA A 253 -7.66 -21.84 4.13
C ALA A 253 -8.62 -21.06 3.22
N GLN A 254 -8.13 -20.58 2.07
CA GLN A 254 -8.92 -19.81 1.11
C GLN A 254 -9.53 -20.64 -0.03
N ARG A 255 -9.38 -21.97 -0.01
CA ARG A 255 -9.79 -22.86 -1.12
C ARG A 255 -11.24 -22.63 -1.62
N ASP A 256 -12.17 -22.29 -0.72
CA ASP A 256 -13.58 -22.14 -1.06
C ASP A 256 -13.87 -20.74 -1.65
N SER A 257 -12.90 -19.82 -1.57
CA SER A 257 -13.00 -18.42 -1.99
C SER A 257 -12.17 -18.10 -3.24
N ILE A 258 -11.20 -18.93 -3.60
CA ILE A 258 -10.27 -18.66 -4.70
C ILE A 258 -10.62 -19.47 -5.95
N CYS A 259 -10.35 -18.90 -7.13
CA CYS A 259 -10.64 -19.53 -8.42
C CYS A 259 -9.98 -20.90 -8.61
N SER A 260 -8.80 -21.09 -8.02
CA SER A 260 -7.99 -22.30 -8.15
C SER A 260 -8.15 -23.31 -7.02
N GLY A 261 -9.15 -23.13 -6.14
CA GLY A 261 -9.29 -23.93 -4.92
C GLY A 261 -9.41 -25.43 -5.19
N ASP A 262 -10.30 -25.81 -6.10
CA ASP A 262 -10.51 -27.20 -6.51
C ASP A 262 -9.25 -27.80 -7.16
N ASP A 263 -8.52 -27.01 -7.95
CA ASP A 263 -7.27 -27.45 -8.58
C ASP A 263 -6.16 -27.72 -7.57
N VAL A 264 -6.03 -26.84 -6.57
CA VAL A 264 -5.08 -27.02 -5.47
C VAL A 264 -5.43 -28.25 -4.64
N LEU A 265 -6.71 -28.42 -4.28
CA LEU A 265 -7.18 -29.59 -3.54
C LEU A 265 -6.93 -30.91 -4.30
N ARG A 266 -7.23 -30.93 -5.60
CA ARG A 266 -7.00 -32.11 -6.44
C ARG A 266 -5.52 -32.47 -6.51
N GLN A 267 -4.64 -31.48 -6.61
CA GLN A 267 -3.20 -31.71 -6.62
C GLN A 267 -2.68 -32.18 -5.27
N LEU A 268 -3.16 -31.62 -4.16
CA LEU A 268 -2.76 -32.05 -2.80
C LEU A 268 -3.24 -33.46 -2.46
N THR A 269 -4.42 -33.85 -2.95
CA THR A 269 -5.00 -35.19 -2.74
C THR A 269 -4.53 -36.24 -3.74
N ALA A 270 -3.74 -35.85 -4.75
CA ALA A 270 -3.12 -36.79 -5.68
C ALA A 270 -2.18 -37.75 -4.94
N SER A 271 -2.17 -39.03 -5.34
CA SER A 271 -1.36 -40.07 -4.66
C SER A 271 0.13 -39.74 -4.59
N SER A 272 0.67 -39.01 -5.57
CA SER A 272 2.05 -38.53 -5.57
C SER A 272 2.31 -37.51 -4.45
N SER A 273 1.40 -36.57 -4.25
CA SER A 273 1.52 -35.51 -3.24
C SER A 273 1.30 -36.06 -1.83
N VAL A 274 0.30 -36.93 -1.67
CA VAL A 274 0.04 -37.63 -0.40
C VAL A 274 1.21 -38.52 -0.02
N GLY A 275 1.72 -39.32 -0.97
CA GLY A 275 2.90 -40.16 -0.75
C GLY A 275 4.10 -39.34 -0.31
N PHE A 276 4.40 -38.25 -1.04
CA PHE A 276 5.48 -37.32 -0.68
C PHE A 276 5.33 -36.76 0.73
N LEU A 277 4.14 -36.26 1.11
CA LEU A 277 3.91 -35.69 2.44
C LEU A 277 4.05 -36.75 3.54
N VAL A 278 3.55 -37.97 3.31
CA VAL A 278 3.68 -39.08 4.26
C VAL A 278 5.15 -39.45 4.44
N ASP A 279 5.91 -39.58 3.35
CA ASP A 279 7.33 -39.92 3.38
C ASP A 279 8.14 -38.81 4.08
N HIS A 280 7.83 -37.54 3.82
CA HIS A 280 8.48 -36.41 4.47
C HIS A 280 8.16 -36.34 5.98
N MET A 281 6.92 -36.62 6.38
CA MET A 281 6.52 -36.62 7.80
C MET A 281 7.04 -37.84 8.58
N LEU A 282 7.14 -39.01 7.94
CA LEU A 282 7.59 -40.25 8.58
C LEU A 282 9.09 -40.49 8.47
N GLY A 283 9.74 -39.91 7.46
CA GLY A 283 11.16 -40.07 7.18
C GLY A 283 12.06 -39.32 8.16
N GLY A 284 11.58 -38.21 8.73
CA GLY A 284 12.38 -37.33 9.60
C GLY A 284 13.49 -36.62 8.82
N GLY A 285 13.46 -35.29 8.80
CA GLY A 285 14.61 -34.49 8.38
C GLY A 285 15.79 -34.63 9.34
#